data_AF-A0ABD3UGB7-F1
#
_entry.id   AF-A0ABD3UGB7-F1
#
_cell.length_a   1.000
_cell.length_b   1.000
_cell.length_c   1.000
_cell.angle_alpha   90.00
_cell.angle_beta   90.00
_cell.angle_gamma   90.00
#
_symmetry.space_group_name_H-M   'P 1'
#
loop_
_entity.id
_entity.type
_entity.pdbx_description
1 polymer ?
#
loop_
_entity_poly.entity_id
_entity_poly.type
_entity_poly.pdbx_seq_one_letter_code
_entity_poly.pdbx_strand_id
1 'polypeptide(L)'
;MMDNPSTNRVPDAWDIAIDSIKCKSLTVRSTNMHAVNVEPYETETINGITRNVDAGISEVVMENLENSKKVTICPRVVTVDRKGSYSKIQVRLCNMSAKCATIKPKSDMSYK
;
A
#
# COMPACT_ATOMS: atom_id res chain seq x y z
N MET A 1 -36.89 -27.44 9.99
CA MET A 1 -35.57 -27.05 9.44
C MET A 1 -34.92 -26.18 10.49
N MET A 2 -33.78 -26.60 11.04
CA MET A 2 -33.06 -25.82 12.04
C MET A 2 -32.23 -24.77 11.31
N ASP A 3 -32.48 -23.49 11.62
CA ASP A 3 -31.61 -22.39 11.22
C ASP A 3 -30.23 -22.62 11.87
N ASN A 4 -29.27 -22.95 11.03
CA ASN A 4 -27.88 -23.11 11.45
C ASN A 4 -27.37 -21.70 11.79
N PRO A 5 -26.90 -21.41 13.02
CA PRO A 5 -26.39 -20.09 13.36
C PRO A 5 -25.14 -19.85 12.53
N SER A 6 -25.32 -19.14 11.42
CA SER A 6 -24.27 -18.71 10.53
C SER A 6 -23.20 -18.05 11.38
N THR A 7 -22.03 -18.65 11.39
CA THR A 7 -20.83 -18.18 12.06
C THR A 7 -20.72 -16.66 11.93
N ASN A 8 -20.76 -15.95 13.06
CA ASN A 8 -20.46 -14.51 13.21
C ASN A 8 -18.99 -14.20 12.87
N ARG A 9 -18.43 -14.84 11.85
CA ARG A 9 -17.09 -14.54 11.35
C ARG A 9 -17.22 -13.32 10.45
N VAL A 10 -16.57 -12.26 10.87
CA VAL A 10 -16.35 -11.08 10.03
C VAL A 10 -15.66 -11.56 8.75
N PRO A 11 -16.04 -11.08 7.55
CA PRO A 11 -15.38 -11.50 6.31
C PRO A 11 -13.86 -11.32 6.39
N ASP A 12 -13.08 -12.21 5.79
CA ASP A 12 -11.59 -12.22 5.87
C ASP A 12 -10.95 -10.86 5.56
N ALA A 13 -11.56 -10.06 4.68
CA ALA A 13 -11.13 -8.70 4.37
C ALA A 13 -11.11 -7.75 5.58
N TRP A 14 -12.00 -7.96 6.56
CA TRP A 14 -12.04 -7.20 7.81
C TRP A 14 -10.91 -7.61 8.76
N ASP A 15 -10.57 -8.89 8.83
CA ASP A 15 -9.42 -9.34 9.61
C ASP A 15 -8.13 -8.73 9.04
N ILE A 16 -7.98 -8.72 7.71
CA ILE A 16 -6.87 -8.04 7.03
C ILE A 16 -6.83 -6.54 7.33
N ALA A 17 -7.98 -5.86 7.29
CA ALA A 17 -8.06 -4.43 7.61
C ALA A 17 -7.66 -4.15 9.07
N ILE A 18 -8.16 -4.95 10.02
CA ILE A 18 -7.83 -4.84 11.45
C ILE A 18 -6.35 -5.08 11.71
N ASP A 19 -5.77 -6.11 11.08
CA ASP A 19 -4.35 -6.41 11.22
C ASP A 19 -3.46 -5.36 10.54
N SER A 20 -3.93 -4.76 9.45
CA SER A 20 -3.26 -3.63 8.81
C SER A 20 -3.25 -2.39 9.70
N ILE A 21 -4.35 -2.10 10.40
CA ILE A 21 -4.42 -0.98 11.37
C ILE A 21 -3.39 -1.15 12.50
N LYS A 22 -3.13 -2.41 12.92
CA LYS A 22 -2.13 -2.74 13.93
C LYS A 22 -0.70 -2.73 13.39
N CYS A 23 -0.54 -2.83 12.07
CA CYS A 23 0.77 -2.80 11.43
C CYS A 23 1.43 -1.44 11.64
N LYS A 24 2.74 -1.45 11.91
CA LYS A 24 3.51 -0.21 11.98
C LYS A 24 3.55 0.44 10.61
N SER A 25 3.61 1.78 10.59
CA SER A 25 3.84 2.52 9.35
C SER A 25 5.02 1.96 8.56
N LEU A 26 4.80 1.71 7.28
CA LEU A 26 5.78 1.14 6.38
C LEU A 26 6.39 2.24 5.51
N THR A 27 7.71 2.25 5.39
CA THR A 27 8.36 3.02 4.32
C THR A 27 8.54 2.10 3.13
N VAL A 28 7.95 2.46 1.98
CA VAL A 28 8.27 1.82 0.70
C VAL A 28 9.20 2.71 -0.09
N ARG A 29 10.36 2.16 -0.43
CA ARG A 29 11.28 2.74 -1.39
C ARG A 29 10.88 2.32 -2.80
N SER A 30 10.62 3.28 -3.67
CA SER A 30 10.34 3.00 -5.08
C SER A 30 11.55 2.33 -5.76
N THR A 31 11.31 1.44 -6.72
CA THR A 31 12.37 0.73 -7.45
C THR A 31 12.58 1.25 -8.89
N ASN A 32 11.87 2.31 -9.27
CA ASN A 32 12.03 2.97 -10.56
C ASN A 32 13.45 3.51 -10.73
N MET A 33 14.03 3.28 -11.91
CA MET A 33 15.33 3.83 -12.29
C MET A 33 15.23 5.28 -12.78
N HIS A 34 14.09 5.65 -13.33
CA HIS A 34 13.81 6.99 -13.87
C HIS A 34 12.63 7.62 -13.13
N ALA A 35 12.54 8.95 -13.19
CA ALA A 35 11.43 9.66 -12.59
C ALA A 35 10.13 9.20 -13.24
N VAL A 36 9.10 8.96 -12.42
CA VAL A 36 7.76 8.62 -12.90
C VAL A 36 6.92 9.88 -12.77
N ASN A 37 6.39 10.35 -13.89
CA ASN A 37 5.43 11.43 -13.92
C ASN A 37 4.03 10.83 -13.91
N VAL A 38 3.19 11.33 -13.01
CA VAL A 38 1.78 10.97 -12.92
C VAL A 38 1.00 12.23 -13.27
N GLU A 39 0.34 12.23 -14.41
CA GLU A 39 -0.42 13.36 -14.92
C GLU A 39 -1.67 13.65 -14.06
N PRO A 40 -2.27 14.84 -14.19
CA PRO A 40 -3.51 15.17 -13.48
C PRO A 40 -4.59 14.12 -13.70
N TYR A 41 -5.17 13.64 -12.59
CA TYR A 41 -6.22 12.61 -12.56
C TYR A 41 -5.80 11.25 -13.12
N GLU A 42 -4.49 11.01 -13.26
CA GLU A 42 -3.93 9.74 -13.67
C GLU A 42 -3.69 8.81 -12.48
N THR A 43 -3.73 7.51 -12.77
CA THR A 43 -3.36 6.45 -11.83
C THR A 43 -2.21 5.63 -12.40
N GLU A 44 -1.15 5.49 -11.61
CA GLU A 44 0.05 4.76 -11.99
C GLU A 44 0.40 3.70 -10.95
N THR A 45 0.90 2.55 -11.39
CA THR A 45 1.35 1.49 -10.47
C THR A 45 2.86 1.40 -10.47
N ILE A 46 3.47 1.59 -9.30
CA ILE A 46 4.91 1.51 -9.14
C ILE A 46 5.30 0.32 -8.26
N ASN A 47 6.44 -0.27 -8.59
CA ASN A 47 7.06 -1.29 -7.75
C ASN A 47 7.89 -0.61 -6.65
N GLY A 48 7.85 -1.22 -5.47
CA GLY A 48 8.58 -0.75 -4.31
C GLY A 48 9.12 -1.89 -3.45
N ILE A 49 10.04 -1.53 -2.56
CA ILE A 49 10.56 -2.40 -1.52
C ILE A 49 10.33 -1.78 -0.15
N THR A 50 9.95 -2.59 0.81
CA THR A 50 9.86 -2.21 2.21
C THR A 50 10.67 -3.15 3.08
N ARG A 51 11.05 -2.69 4.27
CA ARG A 51 11.80 -3.46 5.26
C ARG A 51 11.05 -3.40 6.58
N ASN A 52 11.31 -4.38 7.45
CA ASN A 52 10.72 -4.47 8.78
C ASN A 52 9.19 -4.70 8.78
N VAL A 53 8.65 -5.38 7.76
CA VAL A 53 7.30 -5.92 7.85
C VAL A 53 7.32 -7.08 8.86
N ASP A 54 6.38 -7.11 9.79
CA ASP A 54 6.34 -8.15 10.83
C ASP A 54 6.25 -9.56 10.21
N ALA A 55 6.79 -10.55 10.91
CA ALA A 55 6.77 -11.93 10.44
C ALA A 55 5.33 -12.45 10.44
N GLY A 56 4.90 -13.08 9.33
CA GLY A 56 3.53 -13.59 9.17
C GLY A 56 2.56 -12.67 8.43
N ILE A 57 2.93 -11.40 8.20
CA ILE A 57 2.14 -10.49 7.37
C ILE A 57 2.39 -10.80 5.89
N SER A 58 1.36 -11.29 5.20
CA SER A 58 1.36 -11.52 3.74
C SER A 58 0.59 -10.45 2.97
N GLU A 59 -0.27 -9.68 3.64
CA GLU A 59 -1.12 -8.66 3.05
C GLU A 59 -1.22 -7.46 3.98
N VAL A 60 -1.19 -6.25 3.42
CA VAL A 60 -1.37 -4.99 4.16
C VAL A 60 -2.31 -4.07 3.41
N VAL A 61 -3.16 -3.36 4.12
CA VAL A 61 -3.85 -2.18 3.60
C VAL A 61 -2.83 -1.04 3.61
N MET A 62 -2.62 -0.41 2.46
CA MET A 62 -1.78 0.79 2.38
C MET A 62 -2.63 2.03 2.20
N GLU A 63 -2.47 2.97 3.12
CA GLU A 63 -3.14 4.26 3.15
C GLU A 63 -2.13 5.41 3.01
N ASN A 64 -2.59 6.53 2.50
CA ASN A 64 -1.75 7.71 2.40
C ASN A 64 -1.60 8.37 3.77
N LEU A 65 -0.36 8.53 4.23
CA LEU A 65 -0.07 9.42 5.35
C LEU A 65 -0.17 10.86 4.82
N GLU A 66 -0.92 11.74 5.50
CA GLU A 66 -1.31 13.12 5.07
C GLU A 66 -0.17 14.04 4.56
N ASN A 67 1.10 13.61 4.61
CA ASN A 67 2.28 14.36 4.23
C ASN A 67 2.56 14.45 2.71
N SER A 68 1.89 13.69 1.84
CA SER A 68 2.07 13.76 0.37
C SER A 68 1.03 14.66 -0.29
N LYS A 69 1.28 15.97 -0.38
CA LYS A 69 0.34 16.97 -0.93
C LYS A 69 0.09 16.89 -2.46
N LYS A 70 0.76 15.99 -3.19
CA LYS A 70 0.69 15.95 -4.67
C LYS A 70 0.12 14.66 -5.25
N VAL A 71 0.31 13.54 -4.56
CA VAL A 71 -0.18 12.23 -5.01
C VAL A 71 -0.79 11.51 -3.83
N THR A 72 -1.99 11.00 -4.04
CA THR A 72 -2.66 10.13 -3.09
C THR A 72 -2.36 8.68 -3.44
N ILE A 73 -2.23 7.82 -2.45
CA ILE A 73 -2.26 6.38 -2.70
C ILE A 73 -3.72 5.98 -2.73
N CYS A 74 -4.07 5.12 -3.67
CA CYS A 74 -5.37 4.48 -3.63
C CYS A 74 -5.36 3.41 -2.53
N PRO A 75 -6.18 3.53 -1.47
CA PRO A 75 -6.26 2.53 -0.41
C PRO A 75 -6.57 1.15 -1.00
N ARG A 76 -5.69 0.18 -0.73
CA ARG A 76 -5.85 -1.17 -1.25
C ARG A 76 -5.11 -2.15 -0.36
N VAL A 77 -5.68 -3.36 -0.24
CA VAL A 77 -4.94 -4.53 0.21
C VAL A 77 -3.89 -4.87 -0.85
N VAL A 78 -2.63 -4.93 -0.43
CA VAL A 78 -1.50 -5.28 -1.28
C VAL A 78 -0.75 -6.46 -0.68
N THR A 79 -0.35 -7.37 -1.55
CA THR A 79 0.42 -8.55 -1.17
C THR A 79 1.87 -8.16 -0.91
N VAL A 80 2.43 -8.70 0.16
CA VAL A 80 3.81 -8.50 0.61
C VAL A 80 4.62 -9.74 0.22
N ASP A 81 5.41 -9.64 -0.85
CA ASP A 81 6.30 -10.73 -1.27
C ASP A 81 7.66 -10.63 -0.56
N ARG A 82 7.84 -11.47 0.47
CA ARG A 82 9.03 -11.45 1.33
C ARG A 82 10.23 -12.09 0.62
N LYS A 83 11.34 -11.35 0.53
CA LYS A 83 12.63 -11.77 -0.05
C LYS A 83 13.75 -11.54 0.97
N GLY A 84 13.91 -12.47 1.89
CA GLY A 84 14.96 -12.41 2.92
C GLY A 84 14.82 -11.17 3.80
N SER A 85 15.68 -10.17 3.59
CA SER A 85 15.75 -8.94 4.40
C SER A 85 14.83 -7.80 3.94
N TYR A 86 14.11 -7.95 2.83
CA TYR A 86 13.15 -6.96 2.33
C TYR A 86 11.90 -7.64 1.75
N SER A 87 10.84 -6.88 1.59
CA SER A 87 9.64 -7.33 0.89
C SER A 87 9.37 -6.46 -0.32
N LYS A 88 8.90 -7.06 -1.41
CA LYS A 88 8.39 -6.36 -2.60
C LYS A 88 6.92 -6.06 -2.43
N ILE A 89 6.51 -4.90 -2.91
CA ILE A 89 5.14 -4.39 -2.82
C ILE A 89 4.85 -3.55 -4.06
N GLN A 90 3.61 -3.62 -4.56
CA GLN A 90 3.14 -2.76 -5.63
C GLN A 90 2.25 -1.67 -5.04
N VAL A 91 2.52 -0.42 -5.40
CA VAL A 91 1.81 0.74 -4.88
C VAL A 91 1.10 1.43 -6.03
N ARG A 92 -0.22 1.60 -5.89
CA ARG A 92 -1.01 2.34 -6.86
C ARG A 92 -1.13 3.80 -6.43
N LEU A 93 -0.50 4.66 -7.20
CA LEU A 93 -0.47 6.11 -7.05
C LEU A 93 -1.57 6.75 -7.86
N CYS A 94 -2.28 7.68 -7.25
CA CYS A 94 -3.46 8.34 -7.79
C CYS A 94 -3.24 9.85 -7.65
N ASN A 95 -2.98 10.54 -8.76
CA ASN A 95 -2.79 11.99 -8.76
C ASN A 95 -4.14 12.69 -8.85
N MET A 96 -4.70 13.08 -7.70
CA MET A 96 -5.98 13.79 -7.65
C MET A 96 -5.84 15.31 -7.86
N SER A 97 -4.64 15.79 -8.20
CA SER A 97 -4.37 17.22 -8.38
C SER A 97 -4.48 17.63 -9.85
N ALA A 98 -4.64 18.95 -10.08
CA ALA A 98 -4.60 19.54 -11.41
C ALA A 98 -3.18 19.75 -11.97
N LYS A 99 -2.14 19.20 -11.31
CA LYS A 99 -0.73 19.37 -11.71
C LYS A 99 -0.06 18.01 -11.84
N CYS A 100 0.85 17.87 -12.81
CA CYS A 100 1.69 16.68 -12.90
C CYS A 100 2.52 16.50 -11.62
N ALA A 101 2.59 15.26 -11.14
CA ALA A 101 3.36 14.89 -9.97
C ALA A 101 4.51 13.95 -10.34
N THR A 102 5.71 14.33 -9.94
CA THR A 102 6.93 13.56 -10.24
C THR A 102 7.39 12.77 -9.02
N ILE A 103 7.42 11.45 -9.17
CA ILE A 103 8.05 10.53 -8.22
C ILE A 103 9.51 10.35 -8.62
N LYS A 104 10.42 10.75 -7.72
CA LYS A 104 11.86 10.65 -7.95
C LYS A 104 12.30 9.18 -7.97
N PRO A 105 13.34 8.82 -8.74
CA PRO A 105 13.95 7.49 -8.68
C PRO A 105 14.36 7.14 -7.26
N LYS A 106 14.09 5.90 -6.83
CA LYS A 106 14.53 5.38 -5.53
C LYS A 106 14.10 6.22 -4.32
N SER A 107 13.03 6.98 -4.47
CA SER A 107 12.47 7.80 -3.39
C SER A 107 11.75 6.95 -2.37
N ASP A 108 11.87 7.37 -1.11
CA ASP A 108 11.14 6.80 0.01
C ASP A 108 9.78 7.48 0.13
N MET A 109 8.76 6.66 0.29
CA MET A 109 7.40 7.09 0.52
C MET A 109 6.91 6.37 1.79
N SER A 110 6.34 7.12 2.72
CA SER A 110 5.92 6.59 4.03
C SER A 110 4.42 6.40 4.04
N TYR A 111 4.00 5.26 4.56
CA TYR A 111 2.63 4.76 4.48
C TYR A 111 2.21 4.21 5.82
N LYS A 112 0.91 4.16 6.05
CA LYS A 112 0.33 3.43 7.17
C LYS A 112 -0.65 2.40 6.64
#